data_AF-B3TK67-F1
#
_entry.id   AF-B3TK67-F1
#
_cell.length_a   1.000
_cell.length_b   1.000
_cell.length_c   1.000
_cell.angle_alpha   90.00
_cell.angle_beta   90.00
_cell.angle_gamma   90.00
#
_symmetry.space_group_name_H-M   'P 1'
#
loop_
_entity.id
_entity.type
_entity.pdbx_description
1 polymer ?
#
loop_
_entity_poly.entity_id
_entity_poly.type
_entity_poly.pdbx_seq_one_letter_code
_entity_poly.pdbx_strand_id
1 'polypeptide(L)'
;MKLYTMRSILVSITLLVFIHWTLVSSQTCRSVRRDLVILLDSSGSLFKEEFGEAKKFLASFIDDLEVSAEAYQIAVVRFSDSTRREAKLGQY
;
A
#
# COMPACT_ATOMS: atom_id res chain seq x y z
N MET A 1 -19.04 11.30 -48.38
CA MET A 1 -18.75 10.45 -47.20
C MET A 1 -20.08 10.15 -46.52
N LYS A 2 -20.51 8.88 -46.46
CA LYS A 2 -21.89 8.53 -46.03
C LYS A 2 -22.04 8.73 -44.52
N LEU A 3 -23.16 9.29 -44.07
CA LEU A 3 -23.46 9.55 -42.65
C LEU A 3 -23.33 8.29 -41.77
N TYR A 4 -23.61 7.11 -42.35
CA TYR A 4 -23.43 5.80 -41.73
C TYR A 4 -21.95 5.46 -41.42
N THR A 5 -21.03 5.88 -42.29
CA THR A 5 -19.59 5.70 -42.09
C THR A 5 -19.11 6.54 -40.91
N MET A 6 -19.61 7.77 -40.76
CA MET A 6 -19.21 8.68 -39.67
C MET A 6 -19.70 8.18 -38.30
N ARG A 7 -20.94 7.66 -38.24
CA ARG A 7 -21.48 7.02 -37.02
C ARG A 7 -20.73 5.73 -36.67
N SER A 8 -20.37 4.91 -37.66
CA SER A 8 -19.57 3.69 -37.43
C SER A 8 -18.16 4.00 -36.92
N ILE A 9 -17.51 5.04 -37.46
CA ILE A 9 -16.18 5.48 -36.98
C ILE A 9 -16.25 5.98 -35.55
N LEU A 10 -17.25 6.80 -35.22
CA LEU A 10 -17.42 7.32 -33.86
C LEU A 10 -17.64 6.20 -32.84
N VAL A 11 -18.48 5.21 -33.18
CA VAL A 11 -18.71 4.02 -32.33
C VAL A 11 -17.44 3.19 -32.19
N SER A 12 -16.63 3.06 -33.24
CA SER A 12 -15.38 2.31 -33.19
C SER A 12 -14.31 3.01 -32.34
N ILE A 13 -14.20 4.35 -32.44
CA ILE A 13 -13.27 5.14 -31.61
C ILE A 13 -13.67 5.07 -30.13
N THR A 14 -14.96 5.19 -29.80
CA THR A 14 -15.41 5.06 -28.40
C THR A 14 -15.15 3.66 -27.86
N LEU A 15 -15.36 2.61 -28.68
CA LEU A 15 -15.04 1.23 -28.30
C LEU A 15 -13.53 1.07 -28.03
N LEU A 16 -12.68 1.62 -28.90
CA LEU A 16 -11.23 1.55 -28.78
C LEU A 16 -10.71 2.31 -27.55
N VAL A 17 -11.25 3.50 -27.27
CA VAL A 17 -10.91 4.28 -26.07
C VAL A 17 -11.33 3.53 -24.80
N PHE A 18 -12.51 2.88 -24.81
CA PHE A 18 -13.01 2.10 -23.68
C PHE A 18 -12.17 0.83 -23.46
N ILE A 19 -11.83 0.10 -24.53
CA ILE A 19 -10.95 -1.09 -24.47
C ILE A 19 -9.53 -0.72 -24.03
N HIS A 20 -9.02 0.43 -24.46
CA HIS A 20 -7.72 0.91 -24.01
C HIS A 20 -7.73 1.25 -22.50
N TRP A 21 -8.79 1.92 -22.04
CA TRP A 21 -8.97 2.26 -20.62
C TRP A 21 -9.06 1.01 -19.73
N THR A 22 -9.73 -0.06 -20.19
CA THR A 22 -9.85 -1.31 -19.43
C THR A 22 -8.55 -2.11 -19.39
N LEU A 23 -7.75 -2.13 -20.47
CA LEU A 23 -6.51 -2.89 -20.51
C LEU A 23 -5.37 -2.26 -19.69
N VAL A 24 -5.31 -0.92 -19.65
CA VAL A 24 -4.24 -0.16 -18.96
C VAL A 24 -4.32 -0.26 -17.43
N SER A 25 -5.47 -0.56 -16.82
CA SER A 25 -5.56 -0.66 -15.35
C SER A 25 -5.01 -1.97 -14.76
N SER A 26 -4.60 -2.93 -15.60
CA SER A 26 -4.20 -4.28 -15.14
C SER A 26 -2.71 -4.46 -14.84
N GLN A 27 -1.92 -3.38 -14.69
CA GLN A 27 -0.61 -3.47 -14.05
C GLN A 27 -0.79 -3.70 -12.54
N THR A 28 -1.21 -4.92 -12.20
CA THR A 28 -1.17 -5.42 -10.84
C THR A 28 0.30 -5.56 -10.46
N CYS A 29 0.73 -4.82 -9.43
CA CYS A 29 1.98 -5.12 -8.77
C CYS A 29 1.88 -6.60 -8.36
N ARG A 30 2.70 -7.48 -8.95
CA ARG A 30 2.67 -8.92 -8.68
C ARG A 30 2.62 -9.09 -7.16
N SER A 31 1.61 -9.81 -6.64
CA SER A 31 1.51 -10.07 -5.20
C SER A 31 2.69 -10.98 -4.84
N VAL A 32 3.75 -10.37 -4.34
CA VAL A 32 4.93 -11.03 -3.81
C VAL A 32 4.89 -10.80 -2.32
N ARG A 33 5.22 -11.83 -1.55
CA ARG A 33 5.45 -11.74 -0.12
C ARG A 33 6.47 -10.64 0.18
N ARG A 34 6.17 -9.77 1.15
CA ARG A 34 7.02 -8.63 1.53
C ARG A 34 7.24 -8.64 3.04
N ASP A 35 8.51 -8.54 3.43
CA ASP A 35 8.89 -8.35 4.83
C ASP A 35 9.08 -6.86 5.10
N LEU A 36 8.37 -6.33 6.08
CA LEU A 36 8.45 -4.93 6.51
C LEU A 36 8.90 -4.86 7.97
N VAL A 37 10.05 -4.24 8.20
CA VAL A 37 10.58 -3.99 9.55
C VAL A 37 10.48 -2.51 9.86
N ILE A 38 9.77 -2.20 10.95
CA ILE A 38 9.48 -0.83 11.35
C ILE A 38 10.29 -0.50 12.59
N LEU A 39 11.12 0.54 12.49
CA LEU A 39 11.90 1.07 13.60
C LEU A 39 11.16 2.27 14.20
N LEU A 40 10.60 2.10 15.39
CA LEU A 40 9.88 3.14 16.11
C LEU A 40 10.81 3.82 17.11
N ASP A 41 11.10 5.11 16.89
CA ASP A 41 11.89 5.90 17.82
C ASP A 41 11.09 6.18 19.11
N SER A 42 11.75 6.01 20.24
CA SER A 42 11.26 6.34 21.59
C SER A 42 12.33 7.07 22.41
N SER A 43 13.24 7.77 21.73
CA SER A 43 14.27 8.60 22.33
C SER A 43 13.68 9.66 23.26
N GLY A 44 14.47 10.09 24.26
CA GLY A 44 14.03 11.10 25.23
C GLY A 44 13.79 12.50 24.64
N SER A 45 14.18 12.73 23.38
CA SER A 45 13.86 13.95 22.63
C SER A 45 12.43 13.99 22.11
N LEU A 46 11.72 12.86 22.09
CA LEU A 46 10.31 12.78 21.73
C LEU A 46 9.45 13.03 22.96
N PHE A 47 8.57 14.04 22.87
CA PHE A 47 7.54 14.23 23.87
C PHE A 47 6.55 13.05 23.82
N LYS A 48 5.89 12.80 24.96
CA LYS A 48 4.97 11.65 25.11
C LYS A 48 3.83 11.71 24.09
N GLU A 49 3.38 12.93 23.77
CA GLU A 49 2.34 13.23 22.80
C GLU A 49 2.80 12.86 21.38
N GLU A 50 4.01 13.25 21.00
CA GLU A 50 4.59 12.96 19.67
C GLU A 50 4.80 11.46 19.47
N PHE A 51 5.29 10.75 20.49
CA PHE A 51 5.35 9.29 20.46
C PHE A 51 3.96 8.65 20.36
N GLY A 52 2.96 9.27 21.00
CA GLY A 52 1.56 8.88 20.88
C GLY A 52 1.06 8.98 19.43
N GLU A 53 1.34 10.09 18.75
CA GLU A 53 0.97 10.30 17.34
C GLU A 53 1.73 9.35 16.40
N ALA A 54 3.03 9.13 16.63
CA ALA A 54 3.81 8.17 15.84
C ALA A 54 3.21 6.75 15.91
N LYS A 55 2.74 6.31 17.10
CA LYS A 55 2.04 5.02 17.25
C LYS A 55 0.70 4.99 16.54
N LYS A 56 -0.10 6.06 16.61
CA LYS A 56 -1.40 6.13 15.92
C LYS A 56 -1.23 6.08 14.41
N PHE A 57 -0.27 6.84 13.89
CA PHE A 57 0.11 6.79 12.48
C PHE A 57 0.52 5.37 12.09
N LEU A 58 1.39 4.74 12.88
CA LEU A 58 1.86 3.39 12.60
C LEU A 58 0.71 2.36 12.59
N ALA A 59 -0.23 2.46 13.53
CA ALA A 59 -1.40 1.60 13.57
C ALA A 59 -2.26 1.76 12.31
N SER A 60 -2.61 3.00 11.95
CA SER A 60 -3.38 3.29 10.73
C SER A 60 -2.67 2.81 9.46
N PHE A 61 -1.36 3.01 9.38
CA PHE A 61 -0.55 2.58 8.24
C PHE A 61 -0.53 1.05 8.11
N ILE A 62 -0.42 0.33 9.23
CA ILE A 62 -0.45 -1.14 9.23
C ILE A 62 -1.85 -1.66 8.86
N ASP A 63 -2.92 -1.00 9.32
CA ASP A 63 -4.30 -1.38 8.98
C ASP A 63 -4.59 -1.29 7.47
N ASP A 64 -3.90 -0.40 6.75
CA ASP A 64 -4.00 -0.27 5.30
C ASP A 64 -3.22 -1.36 4.53
N LEU A 65 -2.37 -2.14 5.22
CA LEU A 65 -1.60 -3.23 4.61
C LEU A 65 -2.35 -4.57 4.71
N GLU A 66 -2.25 -5.36 3.65
CA GLU A 66 -2.69 -6.76 3.69
C GLU A 66 -1.68 -7.60 4.49
N VAL A 67 -1.81 -7.61 5.82
CA VAL A 67 -0.95 -8.38 6.72
C VAL A 67 -1.38 -9.84 6.71
N SER A 68 -0.53 -10.72 6.18
CA SER A 68 -0.77 -12.16 6.16
C SER A 68 0.54 -12.91 5.90
N ALA A 69 0.51 -14.23 6.06
CA ALA A 69 1.64 -15.09 5.72
C ALA A 69 2.09 -14.92 4.25
N GLU A 70 1.16 -14.59 3.35
CA GLU A 70 1.36 -14.61 1.90
C GLU A 70 1.50 -13.21 1.27
N ALA A 71 1.24 -12.15 2.04
CA ALA A 71 1.35 -10.76 1.60
C ALA A 71 2.39 -10.01 2.45
N TYR A 72 1.99 -9.09 3.33
CA TYR A 72 2.91 -8.38 4.21
C TYR A 72 3.14 -9.15 5.52
N GLN A 73 4.41 -9.44 5.82
CA GLN A 73 4.83 -9.81 7.17
C GLN A 73 5.48 -8.61 7.84
N ILE A 74 5.04 -8.26 9.05
CA ILE A 74 5.47 -7.05 9.73
C ILE A 74 6.20 -7.39 11.03
N ALA A 75 7.33 -6.72 11.25
CA ALA A 75 8.00 -6.66 12.55
C ALA A 75 8.10 -5.21 13.00
N VAL A 76 7.95 -4.99 14.30
CA VAL A 76 8.06 -3.67 14.92
C VAL A 76 9.13 -3.73 16.00
N VAL A 77 10.11 -2.84 15.91
CA VAL A 77 11.18 -2.69 16.88
C VAL A 77 11.13 -1.26 17.39
N ARG A 78 10.94 -1.11 18.70
CA ARG A 78 11.09 0.18 19.36
C ARG A 78 12.54 0.36 19.78
N PHE A 79 13.11 1.53 19.51
CA PHE A 79 14.49 1.84 19.89
C PHE A 79 14.58 3.15 20.70
N SER A 80 15.55 3.20 21.60
CA SER A 80 16.05 4.39 22.29
C SER A 80 17.47 4.06 22.77
N ASP A 81 17.77 4.21 24.07
CA ASP A 81 19.00 3.71 24.70
C ASP A 81 19.10 2.17 24.68
N SER A 82 17.94 1.51 24.54
CA SER A 82 17.83 0.07 24.38
C SER A 82 16.79 -0.28 23.33
N THR A 83 16.92 -1.47 22.75
CA THR A 83 15.99 -1.98 21.74
C THR A 83 14.96 -2.91 22.37
N ARG A 84 13.70 -2.77 22.01
CA ARG A 84 12.62 -3.69 22.38
C ARG A 84 11.89 -4.18 21.13
N ARG A 85 11.76 -5.49 20.98
CA ARG A 85 10.94 -6.08 19.91
C ARG A 85 9.49 -6.02 20.36
N GLU A 86 8.68 -5.26 19.63
CA GLU A 86 7.25 -5.11 19.87
C GLU A 86 6.45 -6.16 19.08
N ALA A 87 6.91 -6.51 17.86
CA ALA A 87 6.35 -7.58 17.03
C ALA A 87 7.45 -8.28 16.20
N LYS A 88 7.30 -9.59 15.94
CA LYS A 88 8.19 -10.38 15.08
C LYS A 88 7.53 -10.69 13.74
N LEU A 89 8.35 -10.91 12.71
CA LEU A 89 7.87 -11.46 11.42
C LEU A 89 7.17 -12.80 11.63
N GLY A 90 6.06 -13.01 10.93
CA GLY A 90 5.26 -14.24 10.99
C GLY A 90 4.54 -14.49 12.32
N GLN A 91 4.41 -13.47 13.17
CA GLN A 91 3.65 -13.57 14.42
C GLN A 91 2.14 -13.35 14.21
N TYR A 92 1.74 -12.88 13.02
CA TYR A 92 0.37 -12.62 12.59
C TYR A 92 0.09 -13.31 11.25
#